data_AF-R5RZ45-F1
#
_entry.id   AF-R5RZ45-F1
#
_cell.length_a   1.000
_cell.length_b   1.000
_cell.length_c   1.000
_cell.angle_alpha   90.00
_cell.angle_beta   90.00
_cell.angle_gamma   90.00
#
_symmetry.space_group_name_H-M   'P 1'
#
loop_
_entity.id
_entity.type
_entity.pdbx_description
1 polymer ?
#
loop_
_entity_poly.entity_id
_entity_poly.type
_entity_poly.pdbx_seq_one_letter_code
_entity_poly.pdbx_strand_id
1 'polypeptide(L)'
;MEITNICPYCGGEMREGALPAYKYALTWCPRNEQGGIVEGEPVRLSGMPVIESVYAPARYCESCRVVIVPVPEIESFADKAGKWLDKTLGSLGDRIDRAAERREEEKAAREREEKRNKDPWEV
;
A
#
# COMPACT_ATOMS: atom_id res chain seq x y z
N MET A 1 13.60 8.63 2.90
CA MET A 1 14.61 9.59 2.38
C MET A 1 14.67 10.80 3.32
N GLU A 2 15.84 11.17 3.85
CA GLU A 2 15.96 12.38 4.69
C GLU A 2 15.88 13.61 3.80
N ILE A 3 14.92 14.50 4.09
CA ILE A 3 14.63 15.62 3.21
C ILE A 3 15.31 16.87 3.77
N THR A 4 16.39 17.32 3.14
CA THR A 4 17.19 18.47 3.60
C THR A 4 16.55 19.79 3.16
N ASN A 5 16.56 20.80 4.03
CA ASN A 5 16.09 22.17 3.75
C ASN A 5 17.17 23.02 3.05
N ILE A 6 18.15 22.39 2.40
CA ILE A 6 19.28 23.08 1.77
C ILE A 6 19.15 23.00 0.25
N CYS A 7 19.29 24.14 -0.42
CA CYS A 7 19.21 24.23 -1.86
C CYS A 7 20.40 23.50 -2.50
N PRO A 8 20.18 22.50 -3.37
CA PRO A 8 21.25 21.74 -4.00
C PRO A 8 22.05 22.56 -5.03
N TYR A 9 21.57 23.75 -5.40
CA TYR A 9 22.21 24.61 -6.39
C TYR A 9 23.14 25.65 -5.76
N CYS A 10 22.73 26.28 -4.65
CA CYS A 10 23.50 27.37 -4.03
C CYS A 10 23.91 27.10 -2.57
N GLY A 11 23.46 25.99 -1.97
CA GLY A 11 23.74 25.67 -0.56
C GLY A 11 22.97 26.53 0.46
N GLY A 12 22.12 27.46 0.02
CA GLY A 12 21.30 28.29 0.92
C GLY A 12 20.10 27.55 1.50
N GLU A 13 19.58 28.05 2.62
CA GLU A 13 18.34 27.53 3.22
C GLU A 13 17.13 27.74 2.29
N MET A 14 16.23 26.77 2.30
CA MET A 14 14.99 26.79 1.52
C MET A 14 13.79 27.00 2.42
N ARG A 15 12.81 27.75 1.91
CA ARG A 15 11.52 27.97 2.57
C ARG A 15 10.62 26.76 2.36
N GLU A 16 10.03 26.27 3.44
CA GLU A 16 9.00 25.23 3.37
C GLU A 16 7.69 25.78 2.80
N GLY A 17 7.00 24.95 2.03
CA GLY A 17 5.71 25.26 1.43
C GLY A 17 5.06 24.01 0.87
N ALA A 18 4.00 24.18 0.08
CA ALA A 18 3.35 23.06 -0.57
C ALA A 18 2.63 23.47 -1.85
N LEU A 19 2.46 22.52 -2.76
CA LEU A 19 1.67 22.68 -3.98
C LEU A 19 0.27 22.08 -3.76
N PRO A 20 -0.81 22.85 -3.95
CA PRO A 20 -2.17 22.35 -3.78
C PRO A 20 -2.58 21.44 -4.95
N ALA A 21 -3.18 20.30 -4.62
CA ALA A 21 -3.83 19.37 -5.54
C ALA A 21 -5.35 19.45 -5.35
N TYR A 22 -6.07 19.94 -6.36
CA TYR A 22 -7.52 20.20 -6.26
C TYR A 22 -8.37 19.07 -6.87
N LYS A 23 -8.30 18.91 -8.20
CA LYS A 23 -9.18 17.99 -8.94
C LYS A 23 -8.53 16.62 -9.18
N TYR A 24 -7.21 16.61 -9.34
CA TYR A 24 -6.41 15.41 -9.61
C TYR A 24 -5.17 15.43 -8.73
N ALA A 25 -4.57 14.25 -8.54
CA ALA A 25 -3.26 14.16 -7.93
C ALA A 25 -2.23 14.95 -8.76
N LEU A 26 -1.34 15.66 -8.09
CA LEU A 26 -0.19 16.27 -8.73
C LEU A 26 0.78 15.18 -9.18
N THR A 27 1.20 15.26 -10.43
CA THR A 27 2.14 14.33 -11.04
C THR A 27 3.24 15.07 -11.77
N TRP A 28 4.46 14.56 -11.68
CA TRP A 28 5.53 14.93 -12.60
C TRP A 28 5.58 13.92 -13.75
N CYS A 29 5.62 14.43 -14.98
CA CYS A 29 5.70 13.62 -16.18
C CYS A 29 7.04 13.88 -16.87
N PRO A 30 7.78 12.82 -17.27
CA PRO A 30 9.03 12.99 -17.98
C PRO A 30 8.79 13.60 -19.38
N ARG A 31 9.85 14.19 -19.93
CA ARG A 31 9.88 14.59 -21.35
C ARG A 31 10.45 13.46 -22.19
N ASN A 32 9.92 13.26 -23.39
CA ASN A 32 10.58 12.43 -24.40
C ASN A 32 11.74 13.18 -25.05
N GLU A 33 12.52 12.50 -25.88
CA GLU A 33 13.69 13.05 -26.59
C GLU A 33 13.33 14.22 -27.52
N GLN A 34 12.08 14.25 -28.00
CA GLN A 34 11.53 15.32 -28.83
C GLN A 34 10.97 16.49 -28.00
N GLY A 35 11.09 16.44 -26.67
CA GLY A 35 10.66 17.47 -25.74
C GLY A 35 9.17 17.45 -25.36
N GLY A 36 8.37 16.51 -25.87
CA GLY A 36 6.97 16.31 -25.50
C GLY A 36 6.80 15.69 -24.11
N ILE A 37 5.71 16.02 -23.41
CA ILE A 37 5.38 15.41 -22.11
C ILE A 37 4.85 13.99 -22.32
N VAL A 38 5.37 13.01 -21.58
CA VAL A 38 4.91 11.61 -21.61
C VAL A 38 4.03 11.34 -20.40
N GLU A 39 2.74 11.11 -20.63
CA GLU A 39 1.75 10.89 -19.56
C GLU A 39 1.65 9.43 -19.09
N GLY A 40 2.36 8.49 -19.76
CA GLY A 40 2.22 7.04 -19.50
C GLY A 40 2.83 6.55 -18.19
N GLU A 41 3.89 7.21 -17.70
CA GLU A 41 4.60 6.82 -16.47
C GLU A 41 4.81 8.03 -15.54
N PRO A 42 3.73 8.61 -14.98
CA PRO A 42 3.82 9.79 -14.14
C PRO A 42 4.30 9.44 -12.72
N VAL A 43 5.19 10.26 -12.18
CA VAL A 43 5.57 10.21 -10.76
C VAL A 43 4.53 10.96 -9.94
N ARG A 44 3.83 10.27 -9.04
CA ARG A 44 2.81 10.87 -8.17
C ARG A 44 3.47 11.66 -7.04
N LEU A 45 3.12 12.94 -6.95
CA LEU A 45 3.62 13.88 -5.95
C LEU A 45 2.59 14.17 -4.85
N SER A 46 1.33 13.81 -5.07
CA SER A 46 0.27 13.92 -4.07
C SER A 46 -0.69 12.72 -4.10
N GLY A 47 -1.43 12.54 -3.00
CA GLY A 47 -2.62 11.71 -2.98
C GLY A 47 -3.73 12.25 -3.89
N MET A 48 -4.77 11.44 -4.11
CA MET A 48 -5.97 11.89 -4.81
C MET A 48 -6.86 12.68 -3.85
N PRO A 49 -7.21 13.94 -4.17
CA PRO A 49 -8.14 14.71 -3.36
C PRO A 49 -9.57 14.18 -3.58
N VAL A 50 -10.03 13.26 -2.72
CA VAL A 50 -11.38 12.67 -2.79
C VAL A 50 -12.35 13.39 -1.85
N ILE A 51 -11.87 13.92 -0.72
CA ILE A 51 -12.70 14.53 0.32
C ILE A 51 -12.12 15.88 0.77
N GLU A 52 -10.80 15.95 0.99
CA GLU A 52 -10.11 17.17 1.41
C GLU A 52 -9.05 17.59 0.39
N SER A 53 -8.71 18.88 0.38
CA SER A 53 -7.60 19.43 -0.40
C SER A 53 -6.29 18.75 0.02
N VAL A 54 -5.63 18.10 -0.93
CA VAL A 54 -4.35 17.44 -0.69
C VAL A 54 -3.21 18.37 -1.12
N TYR A 55 -2.12 18.38 -0.37
CA TYR A 55 -0.96 19.21 -0.68
C TYR A 55 0.28 18.33 -0.89
N ALA A 56 1.06 18.62 -1.92
CA ALA A 56 2.39 18.04 -2.11
C ALA A 56 3.42 18.91 -1.39
N PRO A 57 4.15 18.40 -0.37
CA PRO A 57 5.20 19.16 0.29
C PRO A 57 6.23 19.67 -0.71
N ALA A 58 6.64 20.93 -0.60
CA ALA A 58 7.58 21.55 -1.51
C ALA A 58 8.51 22.52 -0.78
N ARG A 59 9.67 22.80 -1.36
CA ARG A 59 10.65 23.74 -0.83
C ARG A 59 11.00 24.77 -1.88
N TYR A 60 11.01 26.04 -1.53
CA TYR A 60 11.36 27.13 -2.44
C TYR A 60 12.68 27.78 -2.02
N CYS A 61 13.65 27.82 -2.95
CA CYS A 61 14.85 28.62 -2.78
C CYS A 61 14.63 30.01 -3.41
N GLU A 62 14.69 31.06 -2.61
CA GLU A 62 14.50 32.44 -3.08
C GLU A 62 15.61 32.91 -4.01
N SER A 63 16.86 32.53 -3.71
CA SER A 63 18.03 32.93 -4.49
C SER A 63 18.05 32.30 -5.90
N CYS A 64 17.76 30.99 -5.99
CA CYS A 64 17.77 30.26 -7.26
C CYS A 64 16.42 30.29 -7.99
N ARG A 65 15.34 30.70 -7.31
CA ARG A 65 13.96 30.63 -7.81
C ARG A 65 13.54 29.22 -8.25
N VAL A 66 13.96 28.21 -7.49
CA VAL A 66 13.65 26.80 -7.75
C VAL A 66 12.73 26.26 -6.67
N VAL A 67 11.72 25.49 -7.10
CA VAL A 67 10.89 24.67 -6.22
C VAL A 67 11.33 23.22 -6.32
N ILE A 68 11.59 22.58 -5.17
CA ILE A 68 11.89 21.16 -5.07
C ILE A 68 10.72 20.47 -4.38
N VAL A 69 10.16 19.46 -5.05
CA VAL A 69 9.06 18.64 -4.52
C VAL A 69 9.63 17.25 -4.26
N PRO A 70 9.87 16.85 -2.99
CA PRO A 70 10.23 15.48 -2.69
C PRO A 70 9.13 14.52 -3.15
N VAL A 71 9.52 13.38 -3.72
CA VAL A 71 8.59 12.32 -4.07
C VAL A 71 8.15 11.63 -2.78
N PRO A 72 6.86 11.68 -2.40
CA PRO A 72 6.37 11.01 -1.20
C PRO A 72 6.32 9.49 -1.38
N GLU A 73 6.47 8.76 -0.28
CA GLU A 73 6.21 7.31 -0.21
C GLU A 73 4.69 7.09 -0.20
N ILE A 74 4.06 7.18 -1.38
CA ILE A 74 2.63 6.91 -1.55
C ILE A 74 2.47 5.41 -1.82
N GLU A 75 1.84 4.68 -0.90
CA GLU A 75 1.39 3.31 -1.17
C GLU A 75 0.50 3.31 -2.41
N SER A 76 0.89 2.56 -3.44
CA SER A 76 0.09 2.41 -4.63
C SER A 76 -1.19 1.63 -4.31
N PHE A 77 -2.22 1.77 -5.15
CA PHE A 77 -3.45 0.97 -4.99
C PHE A 77 -3.15 -0.53 -5.12
N ALA A 78 -2.11 -0.90 -5.86
CA ALA A 78 -1.61 -2.28 -5.96
C ALA A 78 -1.06 -2.78 -4.62
N ASP A 79 -0.33 -1.96 -3.88
CA ASP A 79 0.19 -2.31 -2.55
C ASP A 79 -0.94 -2.52 -1.54
N LYS A 80 -2.00 -1.71 -1.62
CA LYS A 80 -3.21 -1.88 -0.81
C LYS A 80 -4.02 -3.12 -1.21
N ALA A 81 -4.12 -3.40 -2.52
CA ALA A 81 -4.80 -4.59 -3.03
C ALA A 81 -4.07 -5.87 -2.64
N GLY A 82 -2.74 -5.88 -2.70
CA GLY A 82 -1.90 -6.99 -2.22
C GLY A 82 -2.15 -7.26 -0.73
N LYS A 83 -2.08 -6.23 0.12
CA LYS A 83 -2.38 -6.35 1.56
C LYS A 83 -3.79 -6.85 1.85
N TRP A 84 -4.77 -6.51 1.00
CA TRP A 84 -6.14 -7.00 1.14
C TRP A 84 -6.28 -8.48 0.71
N LEU A 85 -5.66 -8.85 -0.41
CA LEU A 85 -5.61 -10.24 -0.87
C LEU A 85 -4.93 -11.15 0.16
N ASP A 86 -3.80 -10.74 0.72
CA ASP A 86 -3.10 -11.52 1.75
C ASP A 86 -3.95 -11.71 3.01
N LYS A 87 -4.66 -10.65 3.47
CA LYS A 87 -5.56 -10.75 4.63
C LYS A 87 -6.77 -11.65 4.37
N THR A 88 -7.36 -11.58 3.18
CA THR A 88 -8.55 -12.38 2.84
C THR A 88 -8.20 -13.85 2.61
N LEU A 89 -7.11 -14.14 1.89
CA LEU A 89 -6.59 -15.50 1.74
C LEU A 89 -6.14 -16.08 3.08
N GLY A 90 -5.42 -15.31 3.90
CA GLY A 90 -5.03 -15.74 5.25
C GLY A 90 -6.25 -16.07 6.13
N SER A 91 -7.27 -15.21 6.14
CA SER A 91 -8.52 -15.46 6.89
C SER A 91 -9.34 -16.64 6.36
N LEU A 92 -9.21 -16.99 5.08
CA LEU A 92 -9.90 -18.14 4.49
C LEU A 92 -9.15 -19.45 4.77
N GLY A 93 -7.81 -19.45 4.66
CA GLY A 93 -6.96 -20.58 5.03
C GLY A 93 -7.21 -21.00 6.48
N ASP A 94 -7.16 -20.04 7.40
CA ASP A 94 -7.46 -20.23 8.83
C ASP A 94 -8.82 -20.90 9.11
N ARG A 95 -9.83 -20.61 8.27
CA ARG A 95 -11.17 -21.19 8.41
C ARG A 95 -11.25 -22.61 7.86
N ILE A 96 -10.51 -22.89 6.79
CA ILE A 96 -10.43 -24.24 6.20
C ILE A 96 -9.68 -25.16 7.15
N ASP A 97 -8.55 -24.71 7.70
CA ASP A 97 -7.75 -25.50 8.64
C ASP A 97 -8.56 -25.82 9.90
N ARG A 98 -9.22 -24.83 10.51
CA ARG A 98 -10.13 -25.05 11.65
C ARG A 98 -11.33 -25.94 11.33
N ALA A 99 -11.82 -25.94 10.08
CA ALA A 99 -12.92 -26.80 9.68
C ALA A 99 -12.45 -28.23 9.41
N ALA A 100 -11.22 -28.42 8.92
CA ALA A 100 -10.59 -29.73 8.76
C ALA A 100 -10.33 -30.36 10.13
N GLU A 101 -9.76 -29.61 11.08
CA GLU A 101 -9.49 -30.06 12.44
C GLU A 101 -10.77 -30.54 13.14
N ARG A 102 -11.87 -29.76 13.09
CA ARG A 102 -13.16 -30.20 13.65
C ARG A 102 -13.70 -31.47 13.04
N ARG A 103 -13.52 -31.68 11.73
CA ARG A 103 -13.98 -32.91 11.06
C ARG A 103 -13.13 -34.11 11.46
N GLU A 104 -11.84 -33.92 11.69
CA GLU A 104 -10.97 -34.97 12.20
C GLU A 104 -11.31 -35.31 13.65
N GLU A 105 -11.57 -34.31 14.50
CA GLU A 105 -12.03 -34.51 15.88
C GLU A 105 -13.37 -35.24 15.94
N GLU A 106 -14.35 -34.85 15.11
CA GLU A 106 -15.65 -35.53 15.04
C GLU A 106 -15.52 -36.98 14.56
N LYS A 107 -14.66 -37.25 13.56
CA LYS A 107 -14.40 -38.62 13.10
C LYS A 107 -13.73 -39.45 14.19
N ALA A 108 -12.72 -38.89 14.86
CA ALA A 108 -12.04 -39.55 15.97
C ALA A 108 -12.99 -39.81 17.15
N ALA A 109 -13.94 -38.90 17.43
CA ALA A 109 -14.96 -39.08 18.45
C ALA A 109 -15.95 -40.18 18.08
N ARG A 110 -16.44 -40.21 16.84
CA ARG A 110 -17.32 -41.28 16.33
C ARG A 110 -16.65 -42.64 16.35
N GLU A 111 -15.38 -42.73 15.93
CA GLU A 111 -14.63 -43.99 15.98
C GLU A 111 -14.43 -44.48 17.42
N ARG A 112 -14.20 -43.58 18.38
CA ARG A 112 -14.14 -43.92 19.81
C ARG A 112 -15.48 -44.39 20.35
N GLU A 113 -16.58 -43.79 19.92
CA GLU A 113 -17.92 -44.20 20.31
C GLU A 113 -18.32 -45.56 19.72
N GLU A 114 -18.01 -45.80 18.44
CA GLU A 114 -18.21 -47.11 17.80
C GLU A 114 -17.36 -48.20 18.48
N LYS A 115 -16.09 -47.93 18.80
CA LYS A 115 -15.25 -48.87 19.58
C LYS A 115 -15.80 -49.16 20.98
N ARG A 116 -16.46 -48.19 21.61
CA ARG A 116 -17.10 -48.35 22.93
C ARG A 116 -18.42 -49.13 22.83
N ASN A 117 -19.14 -48.99 21.72
CA ASN A 117 -20.45 -49.61 21.51
C ASN A 117 -20.38 -50.97 20.79
N LYS A 118 -19.20 -51.39 20.34
CA LYS A 118 -19.04 -52.71 19.74
C LYS A 118 -18.99 -53.78 20.84
N ASP A 119 -19.93 -54.72 20.76
CA ASP A 119 -20.07 -55.81 21.72
C ASP A 119 -18.85 -56.76 21.63
N PRO A 120 -18.24 -57.20 22.76
CA PRO A 120 -17.00 -57.99 22.74
C PRO A 120 -17.08 -59.37 22.07
N TRP A 121 -18.27 -59.81 21.63
CA TRP A 121 -18.51 -61.14 21.06
C TRP A 121 -18.90 -61.15 19.58
N GLU A 122 -18.78 -60.03 18.87
CA GLU A 122 -18.86 -60.03 17.40
C GLU A 122 -17.50 -60.45 16.79
N VAL A 123 -17.35 -61.76 16.55
CA VAL A 123 -16.37 -62.37 15.62
C VAL A 123 -16.90 -62.43 14.20
#